data_AF-A0A975BR80-F1
#
_entry.id   AF-A0A975BR80-F1
#
_cell.length_a   1.000
_cell.length_b   1.000
_cell.length_c   1.000
_cell.angle_alpha   90.00
_cell.angle_beta   90.00
_cell.angle_gamma   90.00
#
_symmetry.space_group_name_H-M   'P 1'
#
loop_
_entity.id
_entity.type
_entity.pdbx_description
1 polymer ?
#
loop_
_entity_poly.entity_id
_entity_poly.type
_entity_poly.pdbx_seq_one_letter_code
_entity_poly.pdbx_strand_id
1 'polypeptide(L)'
;MSHDFTEKSRRRKNQVANFYRSDKILPMTNHAIRRTSQRKISQQAILATLRYGKKLHRTGSVFFTLRKKDVAMEPELRPFAGTTLLVAKDGVIITAYMNKNSHSIIKKKPKRRANR
;
A
#
# COMPACT_ATOMS: atom_id res chain seq x y z
N MET A 1 -19.84 -18.49 -30.08
CA MET A 1 -18.46 -18.16 -29.65
C MET A 1 -18.50 -16.93 -28.75
N SER A 2 -18.62 -17.08 -27.42
CA SER A 2 -18.71 -15.91 -26.53
C SER A 2 -18.74 -16.26 -25.02
N HIS A 3 -17.76 -16.98 -24.47
CA HIS A 3 -17.59 -17.12 -23.02
C HIS A 3 -16.09 -17.10 -22.68
N ASP A 4 -15.67 -16.34 -21.64
CA ASP A 4 -14.41 -16.51 -20.84
C ASP A 4 -13.53 -15.29 -20.49
N PHE A 5 -13.95 -14.05 -20.69
CA PHE A 5 -13.15 -12.90 -20.19
C PHE A 5 -13.43 -12.51 -18.72
N THR A 6 -14.57 -12.93 -18.15
CA THR A 6 -15.09 -12.47 -16.84
C THR A 6 -14.55 -13.26 -15.64
N GLU A 7 -14.28 -14.56 -15.79
CA GLU A 7 -13.83 -15.42 -14.67
C GLU A 7 -12.35 -15.24 -14.30
N LYS A 8 -11.45 -15.08 -15.29
CA LYS A 8 -10.02 -14.81 -15.04
C LYS A 8 -9.79 -13.50 -14.26
N SER A 9 -10.62 -12.49 -14.53
CA SER A 9 -10.57 -11.20 -13.83
C SER A 9 -11.05 -11.31 -12.37
N ARG A 10 -12.08 -12.15 -12.10
CA ARG A 10 -12.55 -12.45 -10.74
C ARG A 10 -11.54 -13.27 -9.93
N ARG A 11 -10.93 -14.32 -10.51
CA ARG A 11 -9.91 -15.13 -9.84
C ARG A 11 -8.65 -14.34 -9.47
N ARG A 12 -8.16 -13.46 -10.37
CA ARG A 12 -7.02 -12.56 -10.05
C ARG A 12 -7.36 -11.54 -8.96
N LYS A 13 -8.56 -10.95 -8.96
CA LYS A 13 -8.98 -10.01 -7.91
C LYS A 13 -9.05 -10.67 -6.53
N ASN A 14 -9.52 -11.91 -6.45
CA ASN A 14 -9.59 -12.66 -5.19
C ASN A 14 -8.21 -13.13 -4.69
N GLN A 15 -7.31 -13.58 -5.56
CA GLN A 15 -5.92 -13.86 -5.17
C GLN A 15 -5.22 -12.62 -4.61
N VAL A 16 -5.35 -11.49 -5.31
CA VAL A 16 -4.74 -10.22 -4.90
C VAL A 16 -5.31 -9.73 -3.57
N ALA A 17 -6.61 -9.93 -3.30
CA ALA A 17 -7.21 -9.60 -2.01
C ALA A 17 -6.71 -10.49 -0.86
N ASN A 18 -6.58 -11.80 -1.10
CA ASN A 18 -6.06 -12.75 -0.12
C ASN A 18 -4.57 -12.53 0.17
N PHE A 19 -3.80 -12.06 -0.81
CA PHE A 19 -2.38 -11.76 -0.68
C PHE A 19 -2.08 -10.71 0.40
N TYR A 20 -2.96 -9.70 0.57
CA TYR A 20 -2.79 -8.65 1.58
C TYR A 20 -3.29 -9.01 2.98
N ARG A 21 -3.93 -10.18 3.15
CA ARG A 21 -4.44 -10.68 4.44
C ARG A 21 -3.48 -11.62 5.17
N SER A 22 -2.37 -12.01 4.55
CA SER A 22 -1.38 -12.89 5.18
C SER A 22 -0.44 -12.13 6.11
N ASP A 23 0.04 -12.76 7.19
CA ASP A 23 1.08 -12.21 8.08
C ASP A 23 2.48 -12.22 7.43
N LYS A 24 2.56 -12.40 6.11
CA LYS A 24 3.79 -12.44 5.34
C LYS A 24 4.07 -11.08 4.71
N ILE A 25 5.32 -10.64 4.81
CA ILE A 25 5.78 -9.41 4.16
C ILE A 25 5.90 -9.65 2.67
N LEU A 26 5.41 -8.67 1.92
CA LEU A 26 5.52 -8.68 0.48
C LEU A 26 6.98 -8.46 0.03
N PRO A 27 7.39 -9.05 -1.10
CA PRO A 27 8.73 -8.81 -1.64
C PRO A 27 8.97 -7.31 -1.84
N MET A 28 10.16 -6.85 -1.48
CA MET A 28 10.54 -5.44 -1.56
C MET A 28 11.61 -5.23 -2.63
N THR A 29 11.49 -4.14 -3.38
CA THR A 29 12.59 -3.70 -4.26
C THR A 29 13.79 -3.20 -3.44
N ASN A 30 14.99 -3.22 -4.01
CA ASN A 30 16.18 -2.61 -3.38
C ASN A 30 15.93 -1.13 -3.01
N HIS A 31 15.14 -0.42 -3.82
CA HIS A 31 14.72 0.94 -3.51
C HIS A 31 13.88 1.01 -2.22
N ALA A 32 12.91 0.10 -2.07
CA ALA A 32 12.08 0.01 -0.87
C ALA A 32 12.93 -0.31 0.36
N ILE A 33 13.83 -1.31 0.29
CA ILE A 33 14.72 -1.70 1.39
C ILE A 33 15.55 -0.52 1.88
N ARG A 34 16.17 0.22 0.94
CA ARG A 34 16.96 1.41 1.28
C ARG A 34 16.10 2.48 1.94
N ARG A 35 14.89 2.72 1.42
CA ARG A 35 13.97 3.75 1.92
C ARG A 35 13.38 3.43 3.29
N THR A 36 13.03 2.17 3.55
CA THR A 36 12.50 1.73 4.85
C THR A 36 13.57 1.91 5.93
N SER A 37 14.81 1.49 5.64
CA SER A 37 15.97 1.66 6.52
C SER A 37 16.24 3.14 6.84
N GLN A 38 16.36 3.98 5.81
CA GLN A 38 16.60 5.43 5.97
C GLN A 38 15.51 6.15 6.77
N ARG A 39 14.28 5.62 6.79
CA ARG A 39 13.12 6.23 7.46
C ARG A 39 12.76 5.55 8.76
N LYS A 40 13.58 4.63 9.25
CA LYS A 40 13.36 3.85 10.48
C LYS A 40 11.97 3.19 10.50
N ILE A 41 11.52 2.69 9.35
CA ILE A 41 10.23 2.00 9.24
C ILE A 41 10.46 0.54 9.61
N SER A 42 9.89 0.14 10.75
CA SER A 42 10.01 -1.23 11.21
C SER A 42 9.20 -2.18 10.33
N GLN A 43 9.61 -3.44 10.35
CA GLN A 43 8.89 -4.54 9.73
C GLN A 43 7.45 -4.65 10.26
N GLN A 44 7.25 -4.42 11.56
CA GLN A 44 5.95 -4.39 12.21
C GLN A 44 5.05 -3.29 11.63
N ALA A 45 5.60 -2.11 11.35
CA ALA A 45 4.86 -1.02 10.71
C ALA A 45 4.36 -1.41 9.31
N ILE A 46 5.18 -2.14 8.55
CA ILE A 46 4.82 -2.64 7.21
C ILE A 46 3.66 -3.65 7.32
N LEU A 47 3.79 -4.65 8.20
CA LEU A 47 2.75 -5.65 8.44
C LEU A 47 1.44 -5.03 8.93
N ALA A 48 1.52 -4.15 9.93
CA ALA A 48 0.37 -3.40 10.45
C ALA A 48 -0.34 -2.61 9.33
N THR A 49 0.43 -1.98 8.43
CA THR A 49 -0.13 -1.20 7.33
C THR A 49 -0.75 -2.08 6.24
N LEU A 50 -0.20 -3.26 5.96
CA LEU A 50 -0.80 -4.20 5.01
C LEU A 50 -2.13 -4.76 5.55
N ARG A 51 -2.18 -5.09 6.84
CA ARG A 51 -3.32 -5.73 7.50
C ARG A 51 -4.46 -4.76 7.83
N TYR A 52 -4.12 -3.62 8.44
CA TYR A 52 -5.11 -2.66 8.97
C TYR A 52 -5.21 -1.37 8.15
N GLY A 53 -4.26 -1.13 7.24
CA GLY A 53 -4.24 0.09 6.44
C GLY A 53 -5.36 0.14 5.40
N LYS A 54 -5.86 1.35 5.14
CA LYS A 54 -6.82 1.60 4.06
C LYS A 54 -6.11 1.47 2.70
N LYS A 55 -6.68 0.62 1.83
CA LYS A 55 -6.25 0.45 0.45
C LYS A 55 -6.77 1.58 -0.45
N LEU A 56 -5.90 2.17 -1.25
CA LEU A 56 -6.21 3.23 -2.20
C LEU A 56 -5.55 2.94 -3.56
N HIS A 57 -6.34 2.72 -4.60
CA HIS A 57 -5.84 2.46 -5.95
C HIS A 57 -5.60 3.78 -6.70
N ARG A 58 -4.36 4.07 -7.11
CA ARG A 58 -3.99 5.30 -7.85
C ARG A 58 -2.85 5.05 -8.83
N THR A 59 -2.95 5.60 -10.04
CA THR A 59 -1.87 5.65 -11.05
C THR A 59 -1.24 4.27 -11.34
N GLY A 60 -2.05 3.21 -11.36
CA GLY A 60 -1.55 1.86 -11.63
C GLY A 60 -0.83 1.19 -10.44
N SER A 61 -0.82 1.80 -9.26
CA SER A 61 -0.28 1.23 -8.02
C SER A 61 -1.33 1.23 -6.91
N VAL A 62 -1.03 0.50 -5.84
CA VAL A 62 -1.86 0.38 -4.65
C VAL A 62 -1.14 1.05 -3.50
N PHE A 63 -1.81 2.00 -2.86
CA PHE A 63 -1.35 2.61 -1.63
C PHE A 63 -2.07 1.94 -0.45
N PHE A 64 -1.31 1.54 0.57
CA PHE A 64 -1.88 1.18 1.87
C PHE A 64 -1.48 2.26 2.85
N THR A 65 -2.44 2.90 3.50
CA THR A 65 -2.18 3.95 4.48
C THR A 65 -2.85 3.61 5.79
N LEU A 66 -2.06 3.49 6.86
CA LEU A 66 -2.54 3.33 8.22
C LEU A 66 -2.82 4.71 8.81
N ARG A 67 -4.07 5.07 9.07
CA ARG A 67 -4.42 6.39 9.62
C ARG A 67 -4.55 6.32 11.14
N LYS A 68 -4.35 7.47 11.80
CA LYS A 68 -4.62 7.61 13.24
C LYS A 68 -6.02 7.15 13.65
N LYS A 69 -7.03 7.43 12.83
CA LYS A 69 -8.41 7.01 13.08
C LYS A 69 -8.62 5.49 12.92
N ASP A 70 -7.81 4.83 12.11
CA ASP A 70 -7.93 3.39 11.86
C ASP A 70 -7.27 2.58 13.00
N VAL A 71 -6.43 3.23 13.82
CA VAL A 71 -5.76 2.65 15.00
C VAL A 71 -6.32 3.18 16.33
N ALA A 72 -7.45 3.90 16.30
CA ALA A 72 -8.04 4.48 17.49
C ALA A 72 -8.44 3.40 18.52
N MET A 73 -8.96 2.28 18.00
CA MET A 73 -9.42 1.12 18.77
C MET A 73 -8.29 0.15 19.15
N GLU A 74 -7.09 0.30 18.57
CA GLU A 74 -5.96 -0.62 18.74
C GLU A 74 -4.71 0.17 19.19
N PRO A 75 -4.48 0.32 20.51
CA PRO A 75 -3.42 1.15 21.06
C PRO A 75 -2.02 0.76 20.56
N GLU A 76 -1.79 -0.52 20.32
CA GLU A 76 -0.53 -1.09 19.85
C GLU A 76 -0.14 -0.61 18.43
N LEU A 77 -1.13 -0.20 17.63
CA LEU A 77 -0.90 0.27 16.26
C LEU A 77 -0.67 1.78 16.16
N ARG A 78 -0.89 2.52 17.27
CA ARG A 78 -0.68 3.98 17.34
C ARG A 78 0.72 4.43 16.92
N PRO A 79 1.83 3.74 17.29
CA PRO A 79 3.17 4.10 16.86
C PRO A 79 3.35 4.05 15.33
N PHE A 80 2.60 3.19 14.65
CA PHE A 80 2.69 2.99 13.20
C PHE A 80 1.76 3.92 12.41
N ALA A 81 0.94 4.73 13.09
CA ALA A 81 0.00 5.63 12.45
C ALA A 81 0.68 6.65 11.52
N GLY A 82 0.19 6.75 10.30
CA GLY A 82 0.75 7.56 9.23
C GLY A 82 1.69 6.79 8.31
N THR A 83 1.96 5.51 8.57
CA THR A 83 2.72 4.67 7.65
C THR A 83 1.94 4.48 6.35
N THR A 84 2.62 4.70 5.23
CA THR A 84 2.10 4.48 3.89
C THR A 84 3.04 3.59 3.09
N LEU A 85 2.47 2.55 2.49
CA LEU A 85 3.14 1.64 1.58
C LEU A 85 2.66 1.89 0.16
N LEU A 86 3.59 1.89 -0.78
CA LEU A 86 3.33 1.83 -2.20
C LEU A 86 3.64 0.44 -2.72
N VAL A 87 2.62 -0.24 -3.19
CA VAL A 87 2.69 -1.60 -3.70
C VAL A 87 2.32 -1.58 -5.19
N ALA A 88 3.12 -2.26 -6.00
CA ALA A 88 2.81 -2.49 -7.40
C ALA A 88 1.63 -3.48 -7.54
N LYS A 89 1.04 -3.57 -8.73
CA LYS A 89 -0.11 -4.47 -9.00
C LYS A 89 0.23 -5.95 -8.86
N ASP A 90 1.49 -6.29 -9.06
CA ASP A 90 2.08 -7.63 -8.89
C ASP A 90 2.38 -7.98 -7.42
N GLY A 91 2.15 -7.04 -6.49
CA GLY A 91 2.35 -7.28 -5.07
C GLY A 91 3.75 -6.93 -4.55
N VAL A 92 4.60 -6.26 -5.33
CA VAL A 92 5.94 -5.85 -4.87
C VAL A 92 5.87 -4.48 -4.16
N ILE A 93 6.51 -4.35 -2.99
CA ILE A 93 6.66 -3.05 -2.31
C ILE A 93 7.72 -2.21 -3.05
N ILE A 94 7.27 -1.09 -3.60
CA ILE A 94 8.12 -0.11 -4.30
C ILE A 94 8.72 0.87 -3.29
N THR A 95 7.92 1.35 -2.34
CA THR A 95 8.41 2.27 -1.31
C THR A 95 7.54 2.25 -0.06
N ALA A 96 8.12 2.66 1.06
CA ALA A 96 7.41 2.91 2.31
C ALA A 96 7.83 4.27 2.87
N TYR A 97 6.89 4.96 3.52
CA TYR A 97 7.15 6.22 4.19
C TYR A 97 6.18 6.47 5.32
N MET A 98 6.64 7.16 6.35
CA MET A 98 5.78 7.64 7.43
C MET A 98 5.40 9.10 7.12
N ASN A 99 4.11 9.35 6.97
CA ASN A 99 3.57 10.70 6.86
C ASN A 99 2.14 10.72 7.45
N LYS A 100 2.00 11.44 8.57
CA LYS A 100 0.75 11.61 9.31
C LYS A 100 -0.39 12.20 8.46
N ASN A 101 -0.05 12.92 7.38
CA ASN A 101 -0.97 13.56 6.43
C ASN A 101 -0.95 12.94 5.02
N SER A 102 -0.32 11.77 4.84
CA SER A 102 -0.19 11.11 3.52
C SER A 102 -1.52 10.99 2.75
N HIS A 103 -2.60 10.61 3.43
CA HIS A 103 -3.89 10.39 2.80
C HIS A 103 -4.48 11.64 2.10
N SER A 104 -4.26 12.85 2.65
CA SER A 104 -4.73 14.09 2.01
C SER A 104 -3.82 14.57 0.89
N ILE A 105 -2.56 14.12 0.88
CA ILE A 105 -1.51 14.57 -0.05
C ILE A 105 -1.40 13.65 -1.27
N ILE A 106 -1.93 12.42 -1.24
CA ILE A 106 -1.97 11.51 -2.42
C ILE A 106 -2.97 12.07 -3.45
N LYS A 107 -2.53 13.11 -4.17
CA LYS A 107 -3.20 13.68 -5.33
C LYS A 107 -2.88 12.83 -6.56
N LYS A 108 -3.85 12.70 -7.47
CA LYS A 108 -3.62 12.10 -8.79
C LYS A 108 -2.54 12.94 -9.48
N LYS A 109 -1.43 12.31 -9.87
CA LYS A 109 -0.38 13.01 -10.63
C LYS A 109 -1.01 13.50 -11.94
N PRO A 110 -0.95 14.81 -12.26
CA PRO A 110 -1.50 15.31 -13.51
C PRO A 110 -0.78 14.64 -14.69
N LYS A 111 -1.53 14.31 -15.74
CA LYS A 111 -1.07 13.45 -16.84
C LYS A 111 0.01 14.11 -17.73
N ARG A 112 0.29 15.41 -17.54
CA ARG A 112 1.27 16.21 -18.28
C ARG A 112 1.86 17.28 -17.35
N ARG A 113 3.13 17.64 -17.53
CA ARG A 113 3.61 18.96 -17.11
C ARG A 113 2.93 19.96 -18.03
N ALA A 114 2.22 20.95 -17.48
CA ALA A 114 1.96 22.16 -18.24
C ALA A 114 3.34 22.81 -18.41
N ASN A 115 3.92 22.68 -19.60
CA ASN A 115 5.02 23.56 -19.98
C ASN A 115 4.42 24.97 -19.97
N ARG A 116 4.94 25.82 -19.08
CA ARG A 116 4.67 27.25 -19.06
C ARG A 116 6.02 27.94 -19.00
#